data_AF-A0A947BGN4-F1
#
_entry.id   AF-A0A947BGN4-F1
#
_cell.length_a   1.000
_cell.length_b   1.000
_cell.length_c   1.000
_cell.angle_alpha   90.00
_cell.angle_beta   90.00
_cell.angle_gamma   90.00
#
_symmetry.space_group_name_H-M   'P 1'
#
loop_
_entity.id
_entity.type
_entity.pdbx_description
1 polymer ?
#
loop_
_entity_poly.entity_id
_entity_poly.type
_entity_poly.pdbx_seq_one_letter_code
_entity_poly.pdbx_strand_id
1 'polypeptide(L)'
;DLVDLMINGNEGQPGLRDMAEVFLIGGHDNPAREGMVSIIVEGKPCAEVVADLNAKGIRTHVRKADYFSGNILQPLGRPTCIRVSMCHYNTDQEVLTFLHELEAIVKAHVESGASAA
;
A
#
# COMPACT_ATOMS: atom_id res chain seq x y z
N ASP A 1 -10.93 -0.96 13.77
CA ASP A 1 -10.45 -2.13 12.99
C ASP A 1 -9.16 -1.73 12.29
N LEU A 2 -8.18 -2.63 12.17
CA LEU A 2 -6.88 -2.33 11.58
C LEU A 2 -7.00 -1.93 10.11
N VAL A 3 -7.93 -2.53 9.36
CA VAL A 3 -8.18 -2.16 7.96
C VAL A 3 -8.77 -0.76 7.86
N ASP A 4 -9.71 -0.42 8.75
CA ASP A 4 -10.31 0.91 8.81
C ASP A 4 -9.26 1.98 9.13
N LEU A 5 -8.40 1.72 10.12
CA LEU A 5 -7.25 2.57 10.46
C LEU A 5 -6.26 2.70 9.29
N MET A 6 -5.99 1.60 8.57
CA MET A 6 -5.14 1.61 7.37
C MET A 6 -5.71 2.53 6.28
N ILE A 7 -7.03 2.48 6.06
CA ILE A 7 -7.66 3.26 4.99
C ILE A 7 -7.80 4.73 5.36
N ASN A 8 -8.23 5.02 6.59
CA ASN A 8 -8.66 6.36 7.00
C ASN A 8 -7.64 7.09 7.89
N GLY A 9 -6.63 6.40 8.42
CA GLY A 9 -5.67 7.00 9.34
C GLY A 9 -6.33 7.37 10.68
N ASN A 10 -5.74 8.34 11.37
CA ASN A 10 -6.26 8.90 12.62
C ASN A 10 -6.13 10.44 12.65
N GLU A 11 -6.45 11.07 13.78
CA GLU A 11 -6.42 12.53 13.92
C GLU A 11 -5.06 13.18 13.60
N GLY A 12 -3.95 12.46 13.77
CA GLY A 12 -2.59 12.99 13.58
C GLY A 12 -1.88 12.48 12.33
N GLN A 13 -2.47 11.54 11.60
CA GLN A 13 -1.79 10.85 10.52
C GLN A 13 -2.76 10.41 9.41
N PRO A 14 -2.49 10.81 8.15
CA PRO A 14 -3.32 10.43 7.01
C PRO A 14 -3.33 8.91 6.77
N GLY A 15 -4.46 8.41 6.28
CA GLY A 15 -4.61 7.03 5.81
C GLY A 15 -4.24 6.88 4.34
N LEU A 16 -4.41 5.66 3.82
CA LEU A 16 -4.26 5.42 2.37
C LEU A 16 -5.18 6.29 1.51
N ARG A 17 -6.37 6.65 2.02
CA ARG A 17 -7.34 7.51 1.31
C ARG A 17 -6.77 8.87 0.94
N ASP A 18 -5.86 9.40 1.75
CA ASP A 18 -5.29 10.73 1.59
C ASP A 18 -3.99 10.71 0.76
N MET A 19 -3.53 9.54 0.32
CA MET A 19 -2.34 9.36 -0.52
C MET A 19 -2.76 9.19 -1.99
N ALA A 20 -2.90 10.30 -2.72
CA ALA A 20 -3.42 10.30 -4.09
C ALA A 20 -2.61 9.45 -5.08
N GLU A 21 -1.31 9.27 -4.82
CA GLU A 21 -0.39 8.46 -5.60
C GLU A 21 -0.50 6.95 -5.30
N VAL A 22 -1.28 6.57 -4.29
CA VAL A 22 -1.47 5.18 -3.87
C VAL A 22 -2.83 4.67 -4.37
N PHE A 23 -2.78 3.78 -5.35
CA PHE A 23 -3.97 3.10 -5.84
C PHE A 23 -4.32 1.89 -4.96
N LEU A 24 -5.46 1.96 -4.27
CA LEU A 24 -6.02 0.86 -3.48
C LEU A 24 -6.94 -0.03 -4.35
N ILE A 25 -6.54 -1.27 -4.57
CA ILE A 25 -7.35 -2.25 -5.30
C ILE A 25 -8.62 -2.57 -4.50
N GLY A 26 -9.77 -2.47 -5.17
CA GLY A 26 -11.08 -2.68 -4.58
C GLY A 26 -11.65 -1.45 -3.86
N GLY A 27 -11.02 -0.28 -4.00
CA GLY A 27 -11.51 0.99 -3.47
C GLY A 27 -11.41 1.13 -1.94
N HIS A 28 -11.60 2.35 -1.47
CA HIS A 28 -11.57 2.70 -0.05
C HIS A 28 -12.84 2.22 0.67
N ASP A 29 -13.99 2.37 0.02
CA ASP A 29 -15.30 2.09 0.59
C ASP A 29 -15.78 0.71 0.14
N ASN A 30 -15.28 -0.34 0.80
CA ASN A 30 -15.65 -1.72 0.53
C ASN A 30 -16.09 -2.43 1.83
N PRO A 31 -17.40 -2.60 2.08
CA PRO A 31 -17.90 -3.18 3.32
C PRO A 31 -17.55 -4.66 3.49
N ALA A 32 -17.11 -5.34 2.43
CA ALA A 32 -16.68 -6.74 2.48
C ALA A 32 -15.16 -6.90 2.67
N ARG A 33 -14.41 -5.81 2.91
CA ARG A 33 -12.96 -5.86 3.08
C ARG A 33 -12.59 -6.33 4.47
N GLU A 34 -11.76 -7.36 4.55
CA GLU A 34 -11.26 -7.90 5.82
C GLU A 34 -9.76 -8.22 5.74
N GLY A 35 -9.03 -7.89 6.81
CA GLY A 35 -7.66 -8.35 7.09
C GLY A 35 -6.53 -7.96 6.11
N MET A 36 -6.81 -7.34 4.96
CA MET A 36 -5.76 -6.94 4.03
C MET A 36 -6.14 -5.83 3.05
N VAL A 37 -5.10 -5.18 2.54
CA VAL A 37 -5.16 -4.25 1.41
C VAL A 37 -4.15 -4.67 0.34
N SER A 38 -4.48 -4.33 -0.90
CA SER A 38 -3.58 -4.46 -2.04
C SER A 38 -3.41 -3.09 -2.65
N ILE A 39 -2.19 -2.55 -2.63
CA ILE A 39 -1.88 -1.19 -3.05
C ILE A 39 -0.87 -1.18 -4.20
N ILE A 40 -0.84 -0.07 -4.93
CA ILE A 40 0.16 0.24 -5.96
C ILE A 40 0.56 1.70 -5.75
N VAL A 41 1.85 1.99 -5.69
CA VAL A 41 2.36 3.37 -5.75
C VAL A 41 2.56 3.70 -7.22
N GLU A 42 1.86 4.71 -7.73
CA GLU A 42 1.97 5.11 -9.12
C GLU A 42 3.39 5.56 -9.45
N GLY A 43 3.89 5.17 -10.62
CA GLY A 43 5.25 5.51 -11.07
C GLY A 43 6.39 4.73 -10.43
N LYS A 44 6.16 3.98 -9.33
CA LYS A 44 7.19 3.22 -8.63
C LYS A 44 6.99 1.70 -8.72
N PRO A 45 8.01 0.91 -9.12
CA PRO A 45 7.89 -0.55 -9.14
C PRO A 45 7.55 -1.13 -7.76
N CYS A 46 6.55 -2.01 -7.69
CA CYS A 46 6.12 -2.61 -6.41
C CYS A 46 7.25 -3.31 -5.66
N ALA A 47 8.20 -3.92 -6.37
CA ALA A 47 9.35 -4.58 -5.76
C ALA A 47 10.29 -3.59 -5.04
N GLU A 48 10.44 -2.37 -5.56
CA GLU A 48 11.25 -1.33 -4.93
C GLU A 48 10.56 -0.79 -3.67
N VAL A 49 9.25 -0.51 -3.74
CA VAL A 49 8.49 -0.09 -2.54
C VAL A 49 8.55 -1.16 -1.44
N VAL A 50 8.43 -2.44 -1.79
CA VAL A 50 8.58 -3.54 -0.82
C VAL A 50 10.00 -3.61 -0.26
N ALA A 51 11.03 -3.35 -1.08
CA ALA A 51 12.41 -3.29 -0.60
C ALA A 51 12.63 -2.11 0.37
N ASP A 52 12.10 -0.93 0.06
CA ASP A 52 12.17 0.26 0.90
C ASP A 52 11.47 0.03 2.25
N LEU A 53 10.26 -0.55 2.24
CA LEU A 53 9.54 -0.94 3.46
C LEU A 53 10.31 -1.99 4.28
N ASN A 54 10.90 -3.00 3.63
CA ASN A 54 11.71 -4.01 4.30
C ASN A 54 12.94 -3.38 4.97
N ALA A 55 13.57 -2.38 4.36
CA ALA A 55 14.69 -1.65 4.96
C ALA A 55 14.28 -0.87 6.23
N LYS A 56 13.00 -0.55 6.38
CA LYS A 56 12.38 0.03 7.59
C LYS A 56 11.85 -1.02 8.57
N GLY A 57 12.10 -2.31 8.32
CA GLY A 57 11.64 -3.40 9.17
C GLY A 57 10.18 -3.80 8.93
N ILE A 58 9.53 -3.28 7.87
CA ILE A 58 8.12 -3.54 7.58
C ILE A 58 7.99 -4.59 6.48
N ARG A 59 7.48 -5.78 6.84
CA ARG A 59 7.37 -6.92 5.92
C ARG A 59 6.06 -6.86 5.12
N THR A 60 6.17 -6.65 3.81
CA THR A 60 5.06 -6.74 2.85
C THR A 60 5.43 -7.68 1.69
N HIS A 61 4.50 -7.95 0.77
CA HIS A 61 4.75 -8.90 -0.32
C HIS A 61 4.29 -8.37 -1.67
N VAL A 62 5.12 -8.54 -2.70
CA VAL A 62 4.70 -8.36 -4.09
C VAL A 62 3.80 -9.53 -4.50
N ARG A 63 2.66 -9.23 -5.12
CA ARG A 63 1.86 -10.16 -5.90
C ARG A 63 2.01 -9.84 -7.38
N LYS A 64 2.14 -10.88 -8.21
CA LYS A 64 2.29 -10.76 -9.66
C LYS A 64 1.00 -11.16 -10.34
N ALA A 65 0.77 -10.68 -11.55
CA ALA A 65 -0.33 -11.12 -12.41
C ALA A 65 -0.08 -12.56 -12.94
N ASP A 66 0.02 -13.52 -12.03
CA ASP A 66 0.28 -14.94 -12.27
C ASP A 66 -0.99 -15.79 -12.11
N TYR A 67 -0.85 -17.11 -12.00
CA TYR A 67 -1.98 -18.02 -11.84
C TYR A 67 -2.89 -17.69 -10.63
N PHE A 68 -2.35 -17.10 -9.56
CA PHE A 68 -3.10 -16.82 -8.34
C PHE A 68 -3.76 -15.46 -8.30
N SER A 69 -3.28 -14.49 -9.09
CA SER A 69 -3.75 -13.10 -9.02
C SER A 69 -3.96 -12.44 -10.37
N GLY A 70 -3.69 -13.15 -11.47
CA GLY A 70 -3.84 -12.64 -12.83
C GLY A 70 -5.27 -12.28 -13.20
N ASN A 71 -6.26 -13.04 -12.72
CA ASN A 71 -7.69 -12.74 -12.92
C ASN A 71 -8.13 -11.39 -12.31
N ILE A 72 -7.39 -10.87 -11.33
CA ILE A 72 -7.64 -9.54 -10.75
C ILE A 72 -6.74 -8.50 -11.39
N LEU A 73 -5.46 -8.80 -11.54
CA LEU A 73 -4.44 -7.81 -11.94
C LEU A 73 -4.41 -7.53 -13.44
N GLN A 74 -4.64 -8.54 -14.30
CA GLN A 74 -4.62 -8.36 -15.75
C GLN A 74 -5.74 -7.44 -16.25
N PRO A 75 -7.02 -7.58 -15.81
CA PRO A 75 -8.08 -6.65 -16.22
C PRO A 75 -7.85 -5.21 -15.76
N LEU A 76 -7.08 -5.01 -14.68
CA LEU A 76 -6.70 -3.69 -14.19
C LEU A 76 -5.47 -3.10 -14.92
N GLY A 77 -4.86 -3.86 -15.84
CA GLY A 77 -3.64 -3.45 -16.54
C GLY A 77 -2.42 -3.34 -15.63
N ARG A 78 -2.42 -4.03 -14.48
CA ARG A 78 -1.35 -3.94 -13.47
C ARG A 78 -0.54 -5.24 -13.48
N PRO A 79 0.79 -5.21 -13.70
CA PRO A 79 1.61 -6.43 -13.69
C PRO A 79 1.85 -6.95 -12.27
N THR A 80 1.83 -6.06 -11.27
CA THR A 80 2.08 -6.37 -9.86
C THR A 80 1.28 -5.46 -8.93
N CYS A 81 1.09 -5.90 -7.69
CA CYS A 81 0.66 -5.05 -6.58
C CYS A 81 1.41 -5.43 -5.28
N ILE A 82 1.29 -4.59 -4.26
CA ILE A 82 1.82 -4.83 -2.93
C ILE A 82 0.68 -5.29 -2.04
N ARG A 83 0.81 -6.47 -1.45
CA ARG A 83 -0.12 -6.98 -0.45
C ARG A 83 0.38 -6.65 0.95
N VAL A 84 -0.46 -5.96 1.70
CA VAL A 84 -0.29 -5.69 3.13
C VAL A 84 -1.38 -6.46 3.85
N SER A 85 -0.98 -7.47 4.63
CA SER A 85 -1.89 -8.36 5.34
C SER A 85 -1.71 -8.16 6.83
N MET A 86 -2.80 -7.83 7.51
CA MET A 86 -2.87 -7.66 8.94
C MET A 86 -3.57 -8.88 9.55
N CYS A 87 -3.18 -9.25 10.76
CA CYS A 87 -3.81 -10.31 11.52
C CYS A 87 -4.21 -9.80 12.91
N HIS A 88 -4.87 -10.65 13.69
CA HIS A 88 -5.34 -10.34 15.04
C HIS A 88 -4.21 -10.00 16.04
N TYR A 89 -2.96 -10.33 15.72
CA TYR A 89 -1.79 -9.98 16.53
C TYR A 89 -1.13 -8.66 16.11
N ASN A 90 -1.56 -8.05 15.00
CA ASN A 90 -1.06 -6.73 14.64
C ASN A 90 -1.70 -5.64 15.49
N THR A 91 -1.02 -4.51 15.60
CA THR A 91 -1.47 -3.38 16.42
C THR A 91 -1.73 -2.12 15.61
N ASP A 92 -2.53 -1.22 16.16
CA ASP A 92 -2.76 0.10 15.59
C ASP A 92 -1.44 0.86 15.34
N GLN A 93 -0.48 0.73 16.27
CA GLN A 93 0.84 1.35 16.14
C GLN A 93 1.63 0.80 14.95
N GLU A 94 1.55 -0.49 14.65
CA GLU A 94 2.19 -1.07 13.46
C GLU A 94 1.55 -0.56 12.17
N VAL A 95 0.21 -0.41 12.14
CA VAL A 95 -0.50 0.18 11.00
C VAL A 95 -0.09 1.63 10.77
N LEU A 96 -0.04 2.43 11.84
CA LEU A 96 0.41 3.82 11.77
C LEU A 96 1.88 3.92 11.37
N THR A 97 2.74 3.03 11.86
CA THR A 97 4.15 2.98 11.44
C THR A 97 4.27 2.66 9.94
N PHE A 98 3.48 1.70 9.44
CA PHE A 98 3.41 1.40 8.01
C PHE A 98 2.96 2.61 7.19
N LEU A 99 1.87 3.28 7.60
CA LEU A 99 1.35 4.45 6.89
C LEU A 99 2.39 5.58 6.84
N HIS A 100 3.13 5.79 7.92
CA HIS A 100 4.15 6.85 8.02
C HIS A 100 5.30 6.60 7.04
N GLU A 101 5.82 5.38 7.04
CA GLU A 101 6.93 5.00 6.16
C GLU A 101 6.50 4.93 4.70
N LEU A 102 5.28 4.47 4.41
CA LEU A 102 4.73 4.49 3.05
C LEU A 102 4.61 5.93 2.53
N GLU A 103 4.07 6.84 3.33
CA GLU A 103 3.94 8.25 2.95
C GLU A 103 5.31 8.88 2.65
N ALA A 104 6.33 8.59 3.47
CA ALA A 104 7.69 9.05 3.23
C ALA A 104 8.27 8.51 1.92
N ILE A 105 8.05 7.22 1.61
CA ILE A 105 8.47 6.60 0.35
C ILE A 105 7.77 7.26 -0.85
N VAL A 106 6.47 7.54 -0.74
CA VAL A 106 5.68 8.22 -1.78
C VAL A 106 6.21 9.62 -2.03
N LYS A 107 6.39 10.44 -0.97
CA LYS A 107 6.92 11.80 -1.09
C LYS A 107 8.29 11.82 -1.75
N ALA A 108 9.21 10.96 -1.32
CA ALA A 108 10.54 10.85 -1.92
C ALA A 108 10.47 10.44 -3.41
N HIS A 109 9.53 9.56 -3.79
CA HIS A 109 9.33 9.18 -5.17
C HIS A 109 8.85 10.37 -6.03
N VAL A 110 7.82 11.08 -5.57
CA VAL A 110 7.28 12.27 -6.26
C VAL A 110 8.35 13.35 -6.45
N GLU A 111 9.13 13.63 -5.41
CA GLU A 111 10.23 14.61 -5.46
C GLU A 111 11.33 14.20 -6.46
N SER A 112 11.71 12.91 -6.49
CA SER A 112 12.71 12.41 -7.44
C SER A 112 12.23 12.47 -8.91
N GLY A 113 10.93 12.27 -9.14
CA GLY A 113 10.32 12.42 -10.47
C GLY A 113 10.24 13.88 -10.92
N ALA A 114 9.94 14.80 -9.99
CA ALA A 114 9.89 16.23 -10.27
C ALA A 114 11.28 16.83 -10.58
N SER A 115 12.35 16.28 -10.01
CA SER A 115 13.73 16.72 -10.32
C SER A 115 14.25 16.21 -11.68
N ALA A 116 13.58 15.24 -12.31
CA ALA A 116 13.98 14.64 -13.57
C ALA A 116 13.24 15.19 -14.80
N ALA A 117 12.28 16.10 -14.59
CA ALA A 117 11.48 16.79 -15.60
C ALA A 117 11.89 18.28 -15.71
#